data_AF-A0A8J4BW68-F1
#
_entry.id   AF-A0A8J4BW68-F1
#
_cell.length_a   1.000
_cell.length_b   1.000
_cell.length_c   1.000
_cell.angle_alpha   90.00
_cell.angle_beta   90.00
_cell.angle_gamma   90.00
#
_symmetry.space_group_name_H-M   'P 1'
#
loop_
_entity.id
_entity.type
_entity.pdbx_description
1 polymer ?
#
loop_
_entity_poly.entity_id
_entity_poly.type
_entity_poly.pdbx_seq_one_letter_code
_entity_poly.pdbx_strand_id
1 'polypeptide(L)'
;MVEVKLTTRQVPGPAGEPQSKPFLSFTAVGASTTVVQDVPISKPYMASEVQSLVVAKDVGAFCPAYVDVVPALGAALAIVDRLKAVDDTAMLAVCTSGDAHVLVQTSSVALGAQLRELPVYPHTAYDPAGGDRLGTGARLLPGHVPDFWL
;
A
#
# COMPACT_ATOMS: atom_id res chain seq x y z
N MET A 1 4.15 -15.91 -26.65
CA MET A 1 3.73 -16.68 -25.47
C MET A 1 4.89 -16.69 -24.48
N VAL A 2 4.63 -16.44 -23.19
CA VAL A 2 5.67 -16.45 -22.15
C VAL A 2 5.44 -17.66 -21.26
N GLU A 3 6.44 -18.52 -21.14
CA GLU A 3 6.49 -19.65 -20.21
C GLU A 3 7.27 -19.24 -18.97
N VAL A 4 6.81 -19.65 -17.79
CA VAL A 4 7.49 -19.37 -16.51
C VAL A 4 7.79 -20.70 -15.81
N LYS A 5 9.06 -20.93 -15.48
CA LYS A 5 9.50 -22.15 -14.82
C LYS A 5 10.38 -21.85 -13.61
N LEU A 6 10.09 -22.50 -12.48
CA LEU A 6 10.98 -22.52 -11.33
C LEU A 6 12.13 -23.50 -11.61
N THR A 7 13.36 -23.01 -11.52
CA THR A 7 14.57 -23.81 -11.70
C THR A 7 15.52 -23.61 -10.53
N THR A 8 16.26 -24.66 -10.20
CA THR A 8 17.30 -24.59 -9.17
C THR A 8 18.66 -24.57 -9.86
N ARG A 9 19.50 -23.60 -9.52
CA ARG A 9 20.82 -23.43 -10.12
C ARG A 9 21.90 -23.36 -9.07
N GLN A 10 23.07 -23.90 -9.39
CA GLN A 10 24.27 -23.73 -8.57
C GLN A 10 24.88 -22.36 -8.88
N VAL A 11 25.06 -21.54 -7.85
CA VAL A 11 25.73 -20.26 -7.95
C VAL A 11 26.91 -20.20 -6.97
N PRO A 12 28.00 -19.49 -7.30
CA PRO A 12 29.07 -19.25 -6.34
C PRO A 12 28.53 -18.51 -5.11
N GLY A 13 28.73 -19.10 -3.94
CA GLY A 13 28.47 -18.47 -2.66
C GLY A 13 29.51 -17.39 -2.33
N PRO A 14 29.27 -16.55 -1.31
CA PRO A 14 30.18 -15.49 -0.92
C PRO A 14 31.58 -16.00 -0.50
N ALA A 15 31.70 -17.26 -0.09
CA ALA A 15 32.97 -17.92 0.22
C ALA A 15 33.50 -18.83 -0.93
N GLY A 16 32.92 -18.74 -2.13
CA GLY A 16 33.29 -19.57 -3.29
C GLY A 16 32.71 -21.00 -3.29
N GLU A 17 32.01 -21.40 -2.23
CA GLU A 17 31.28 -22.67 -2.17
C GLU A 17 30.06 -22.66 -3.12
N PRO A 18 29.76 -23.76 -3.85
CA PRO A 18 28.57 -23.83 -4.69
C PRO A 18 27.32 -23.88 -3.83
N GLN A 19 26.45 -22.88 -4.00
CA GLN A 19 25.16 -22.78 -3.31
C GLN A 19 24.02 -23.01 -4.29
N SER A 20 23.09 -23.89 -3.92
CA SER A 20 21.86 -24.14 -4.67
C SER A 20 20.86 -23.02 -4.41
N LYS A 21 20.53 -22.23 -5.44
CA LYS A 21 19.56 -21.13 -5.34
C LYS A 21 18.41 -21.26 -6.34
N PRO A 22 17.19 -20.88 -5.95
CA PRO A 22 16.02 -20.90 -6.83
C PRO A 22 15.99 -19.68 -7.77
N PHE A 23 15.58 -19.92 -9.01
CA PHE A 23 15.38 -18.91 -10.05
C PHE A 23 14.04 -19.11 -10.74
N LEU A 24 13.34 -18.01 -11.02
CA LEU A 24 12.23 -18.00 -11.97
C LEU A 24 12.79 -17.72 -13.37
N SER A 25 12.66 -18.70 -14.26
CA SER A 25 13.08 -18.60 -15.66
C SER A 25 11.87 -18.22 -16.51
N PHE A 26 11.95 -17.08 -17.17
CA PHE A 26 10.94 -16.57 -18.08
C PHE A 26 11.42 -16.80 -19.51
N THR A 27 10.71 -17.64 -20.25
CA THR A 27 11.01 -17.95 -21.65
C THR A 27 9.96 -17.31 -22.54
N ALA A 28 10.37 -16.34 -23.36
CA ALA A 28 9.52 -15.70 -24.35
C ALA A 28 9.98 -16.12 -25.76
N VAL A 29 9.10 -16.78 -26.50
CA VAL A 29 9.36 -17.16 -27.90
C VAL A 29 8.67 -16.15 -28.82
N GLY A 30 9.49 -15.42 -29.59
CA GLY A 30 9.07 -14.54 -30.68
C GLY A 30 9.25 -15.19 -32.04
N ALA A 31 8.94 -14.45 -33.12
CA ALA A 31 8.96 -14.97 -34.48
C ALA A 31 10.36 -15.38 -34.99
N SER A 32 11.41 -14.70 -34.52
CA SER A 32 12.80 -14.94 -34.93
C SER A 32 13.77 -15.14 -33.76
N THR A 33 13.30 -15.00 -32.53
CA THR A 33 14.16 -14.97 -31.34
C THR A 33 13.46 -15.59 -30.14
N THR A 34 14.21 -16.36 -29.36
CA THR A 34 13.80 -16.83 -28.03
C THR A 34 14.61 -16.08 -26.98
N VAL A 35 13.92 -15.43 -26.05
CA VAL A 35 14.54 -14.72 -24.92
C VAL A 35 14.29 -15.56 -23.67
N VAL A 36 15.36 -15.85 -22.93
CA VAL A 36 15.29 -16.49 -21.61
C VAL A 36 15.86 -15.53 -20.59
N GLN A 37 15.06 -15.15 -19.60
CA GLN A 37 15.48 -14.29 -18.50
C GLN A 37 15.33 -15.04 -17.17
N ASP A 38 16.44 -15.20 -16.46
CA ASP A 38 16.45 -15.83 -15.14
C ASP A 38 16.48 -14.77 -14.04
N VAL A 39 15.48 -14.81 -13.17
CA VAL A 39 15.36 -13.92 -12.03
C VAL A 39 15.63 -14.71 -10.74
N PRO A 40 16.69 -14.39 -9.98
CA PRO A 40 16.91 -15.04 -8.69
C PRO A 40 15.77 -14.68 -7.74
N ILE A 41 15.26 -15.67 -7.01
CA ILE A 41 14.24 -15.45 -5.99
C ILE A 41 14.76 -15.87 -4.62
N SER A 42 14.10 -15.39 -3.58
CA SER A 42 14.27 -15.96 -2.24
C SER A 42 13.81 -17.41 -2.20
N LYS A 43 14.21 -18.14 -1.15
CA LYS A 43 13.70 -19.48 -0.88
C LYS A 43 12.15 -19.43 -0.87
N PRO A 44 11.46 -20.24 -1.70
CA PRO A 44 10.01 -20.33 -1.65
C PRO A 44 9.55 -20.78 -0.26
N TYR A 45 8.43 -20.23 0.19
CA TYR A 45 7.80 -20.67 1.42
C TYR A 45 7.39 -22.14 1.33
N MET A 46 7.57 -22.86 2.43
CA MET A 46 7.04 -24.20 2.61
C MET A 46 5.51 -24.14 2.75
N ALA A 47 4.84 -25.23 2.39
CA ALA A 47 3.38 -25.31 2.48
C ALA A 47 2.85 -24.97 3.88
N SER A 48 3.57 -25.36 4.95
CA SER A 48 3.22 -25.01 6.33
C SER A 48 3.33 -23.52 6.62
N GLU A 49 4.37 -22.84 6.12
CA GLU A 49 4.57 -21.39 6.27
C GLU A 49 3.49 -20.61 5.53
N VAL A 50 3.14 -21.05 4.32
CA VAL A 50 2.01 -20.50 3.56
C VAL A 50 0.71 -20.67 4.34
N GLN A 51 0.47 -21.84 4.92
CA GLN A 51 -0.73 -22.09 5.72
C GLN A 51 -0.81 -21.17 6.94
N SER A 52 0.31 -20.98 7.66
CA SER A 52 0.37 -20.04 8.79
C SER A 52 0.10 -18.60 8.35
N LEU A 53 0.63 -18.16 7.21
CA LEU A 53 0.34 -16.84 6.65
C LEU A 53 -1.13 -16.70 6.27
N VAL A 54 -1.74 -17.73 5.66
CA VAL A 54 -3.17 -17.71 5.32
C VAL A 54 -4.04 -17.58 6.56
N VAL A 55 -3.72 -18.30 7.64
CA VAL A 55 -4.41 -18.17 8.93
C VAL A 55 -4.23 -16.77 9.52
N ALA A 56 -3.03 -16.19 9.44
CA ALA A 56 -2.78 -14.83 9.90
C ALA A 56 -3.45 -13.75 9.03
N LYS A 57 -3.72 -14.06 7.76
CA LYS A 57 -4.35 -13.16 6.76
C LYS A 57 -5.87 -13.12 6.88
N ASP A 58 -6.49 -13.68 7.91
CA ASP A 58 -7.92 -13.48 8.16
C ASP A 58 -8.18 -12.04 8.67
N VAL A 59 -7.89 -11.08 7.80
CA VAL A 59 -7.93 -9.63 8.02
C VAL A 59 -9.36 -9.10 8.00
N GLY A 60 -10.31 -9.92 7.52
CA GLY A 60 -11.74 -9.59 7.48
C GLY A 60 -12.33 -9.28 8.85
N ALA A 61 -11.70 -9.75 9.94
CA ALA A 61 -12.12 -9.44 11.30
C ALA A 61 -11.60 -8.08 11.83
N PHE A 62 -10.53 -7.52 11.25
CA PHE A 62 -9.85 -6.33 11.80
C PHE A 62 -10.24 -5.02 11.14
N CYS A 63 -10.77 -5.06 9.91
CA CYS A 63 -11.14 -3.87 9.17
C CYS A 63 -12.61 -3.97 8.72
N PRO A 64 -13.56 -3.44 9.51
CA PRO A 64 -14.98 -3.55 9.21
C PRO A 64 -15.39 -2.74 7.97
N ALA A 65 -14.59 -1.76 7.57
CA ALA A 65 -14.79 -0.94 6.37
C ALA A 65 -13.45 -0.42 5.83
N TYR A 66 -13.30 -0.35 4.51
CA TYR A 66 -12.14 0.22 3.82
C TYR A 66 -12.57 1.18 2.71
N VAL A 67 -11.68 2.14 2.44
CA VAL A 67 -11.85 3.14 1.38
C VAL A 67 -10.98 2.75 0.19
N ASP A 68 -11.56 2.69 -1.00
CA ASP A 68 -10.84 2.39 -2.24
C ASP A 68 -10.23 3.66 -2.84
N VAL A 69 -8.91 3.74 -2.81
CA VAL A 69 -8.13 4.87 -3.33
C VAL A 69 -7.81 4.69 -4.82
N VAL A 70 -7.99 3.50 -5.40
CA VAL A 70 -7.63 3.21 -6.80
C VAL A 70 -8.24 4.21 -7.80
N PRO A 71 -9.53 4.59 -7.69
CA PRO A 71 -10.14 5.57 -8.61
C PRO A 71 -9.47 6.95 -8.56
N ALA A 72 -8.88 7.33 -7.43
CA ALA A 72 -8.23 8.62 -7.21
C ALA A 72 -6.70 8.50 -7.08
N LEU A 73 -6.10 7.38 -7.52
CA LEU A 73 -4.68 7.09 -7.28
C LEU A 73 -3.76 8.19 -7.82
N GLY A 74 -4.04 8.73 -9.00
CA GLY A 74 -3.25 9.83 -9.57
C GLY A 74 -3.28 11.10 -8.71
N ALA A 75 -4.44 11.46 -8.16
CA ALA A 75 -4.57 12.61 -7.27
C ALA A 75 -3.90 12.36 -5.92
N ALA A 76 -4.05 11.14 -5.38
CA ALA A 76 -3.37 10.70 -4.16
C ALA A 76 -1.85 10.80 -4.28
N LEU A 77 -1.27 10.28 -5.37
CA LEU A 77 0.17 10.36 -5.63
C LEU A 77 0.64 11.81 -5.71
N ALA A 78 -0.07 12.67 -6.45
CA ALA A 78 0.29 14.08 -6.55
C ALA A 78 0.20 14.83 -5.20
N ILE A 79 -0.73 14.46 -4.32
CA ILE A 79 -0.81 14.99 -2.95
C ILE A 79 0.39 14.54 -2.14
N VAL A 80 0.68 13.23 -2.14
CA VAL A 80 1.81 12.66 -1.39
C VAL A 80 3.14 13.25 -1.85
N ASP A 81 3.37 13.37 -3.16
CA ASP A 81 4.60 13.96 -3.69
C ASP A 81 4.82 15.41 -3.23
N ARG A 82 3.74 16.20 -3.13
CA ARG A 82 3.80 17.58 -2.63
C ARG A 82 4.00 17.63 -1.12
N LEU A 83 3.31 16.79 -0.37
CA LEU A 83 3.38 16.77 1.10
C LEU A 83 4.73 16.21 1.61
N LYS A 84 5.32 15.28 0.88
CA LYS A 84 6.66 14.72 1.16
C LYS A 84 7.76 15.77 1.12
N ALA A 85 7.58 16.86 0.38
CA ALA A 85 8.54 17.97 0.38
C ALA A 85 8.56 18.74 1.72
N VAL A 86 7.59 18.50 2.60
CA VAL A 86 7.38 19.22 3.86
C VAL A 86 7.84 18.38 5.05
N ASP A 87 7.52 17.09 5.08
CA ASP A 87 7.92 16.14 6.12
C ASP A 87 7.90 14.71 5.56
N ASP A 88 8.66 13.81 6.18
CA ASP A 88 8.66 12.38 5.84
C ASP A 88 7.43 11.64 6.41
N THR A 89 6.72 12.26 7.34
CA THR A 89 5.55 11.71 8.02
C THR A 89 4.28 12.50 7.71
N ALA A 90 3.17 11.78 7.55
CA ALA A 90 1.85 12.37 7.32
C ALA A 90 0.80 11.61 8.13
N MET A 91 -0.19 12.34 8.63
CA MET A 91 -1.39 11.79 9.25
C MET A 91 -2.43 11.54 8.15
N LEU A 92 -3.03 10.34 8.18
CA LEU A 92 -4.12 9.95 7.28
C LEU A 92 -5.36 9.64 8.12
N ALA A 93 -6.47 10.32 7.82
CA ALA A 93 -7.78 9.98 8.34
C ALA A 93 -8.69 9.57 7.19
N VAL A 94 -9.46 8.51 7.38
CA VAL A 94 -10.46 8.02 6.41
C VAL A 94 -11.82 8.03 7.07
N CYS A 95 -12.83 8.48 6.33
CA CYS A 95 -14.20 8.61 6.80
C CYS A 95 -15.09 7.57 6.11
N THR A 96 -16.12 7.11 6.81
CA THR A 96 -17.17 6.25 6.24
C THR A 96 -18.00 6.95 5.17
N SER A 97 -17.89 8.28 5.06
CA SER A 97 -18.43 9.08 3.95
C SER A 97 -17.64 8.95 2.64
N GLY A 98 -16.51 8.24 2.63
CA GLY A 98 -15.64 8.13 1.46
C GLY A 98 -14.64 9.27 1.33
N ASP A 99 -14.48 10.10 2.35
CA ASP A 99 -13.44 11.13 2.36
C ASP A 99 -12.15 10.61 2.99
N ALA A 100 -11.01 10.97 2.40
CA ALA A 100 -9.69 10.73 2.97
C ALA A 100 -8.94 12.05 3.13
N HIS A 101 -8.50 12.34 4.34
CA HIS A 101 -7.77 13.55 4.71
C HIS A 101 -6.31 13.21 4.99
N VAL A 102 -5.40 13.93 4.35
CA VAL A 102 -3.96 13.82 4.58
C VAL A 102 -3.47 15.13 5.18
N LEU A 103 -2.77 15.06 6.31
CA LEU A 103 -2.23 16.22 7.00
C LEU A 103 -0.74 16.00 7.30
N VAL A 104 0.09 16.96 6.91
CA VAL A 104 1.47 17.08 7.38
C VAL A 104 1.54 18.25 8.33
N GLN A 105 2.08 18.03 9.53
CA GLN A 105 2.22 19.05 10.55
C GLN A 105 3.65 19.07 11.07
N THR A 106 4.30 20.22 10.91
CA THR A 106 5.63 20.52 11.46
C THR A 106 5.48 21.57 12.57
N SER A 107 6.59 21.98 13.18
CA SER A 107 6.59 23.09 14.15
C SER A 107 6.20 24.45 13.55
N SER A 108 6.33 24.61 12.23
CA SER A 108 6.18 25.90 11.54
C SER A 108 4.99 25.97 10.60
N VAL A 109 4.55 24.84 10.04
CA VAL A 109 3.46 24.80 9.06
C VAL A 109 2.62 23.54 9.20
N ALA A 110 1.31 23.67 8.94
CA ALA A 110 0.37 22.56 8.77
C ALA A 110 -0.23 22.64 7.36
N LEU A 111 -0.09 21.56 6.58
CA LEU A 111 -0.61 21.45 5.22
C LEU A 111 -1.49 20.21 5.09
N GLY A 112 -2.74 20.44 4.68
CA GLY A 112 -3.75 19.40 4.52
C GLY A 112 -4.26 19.29 3.09
N ALA A 113 -4.66 18.08 2.71
CA ALA A 113 -5.35 17.80 1.46
C ALA A 113 -6.49 16.80 1.71
N GLN A 114 -7.49 16.82 0.84
CA GLN A 114 -8.64 15.94 0.91
C GLN A 114 -8.88 15.27 -0.43
N LEU A 115 -9.09 13.95 -0.39
CA LEU A 115 -9.69 13.16 -1.46
C LEU A 115 -11.14 12.91 -1.06
N ARG A 116 -12.07 13.11 -1.98
CA ARG A 116 -13.51 13.02 -1.72
C ARG A 116 -14.14 11.92 -2.55
N GLU A 117 -15.31 11.48 -2.09
CA GLU A 117 -16.20 10.58 -2.85
C GLU A 117 -15.51 9.27 -3.26
N LEU A 118 -14.61 8.77 -2.42
CA LEU A 118 -13.95 7.49 -2.62
C LEU A 118 -14.91 6.34 -2.29
N PRO A 119 -14.93 5.24 -3.08
CA PRO A 119 -15.78 4.10 -2.78
C PRO A 119 -15.46 3.49 -1.40
N VAL A 120 -16.49 3.22 -0.62
CA VAL A 120 -16.37 2.55 0.69
C VAL A 120 -16.92 1.13 0.59
N TYR A 121 -16.19 0.18 1.17
CA TYR A 121 -16.52 -1.22 1.19
C TYR A 121 -16.45 -1.82 2.60
N PRO A 122 -17.37 -2.73 2.98
CA PRO A 122 -18.56 -3.08 2.21
C PRO A 122 -19.48 -1.86 2.06
N HIS A 123 -20.28 -1.79 0.99
CA HIS A 123 -21.15 -0.63 0.73
C HIS A 123 -22.13 -0.35 1.88
N THR A 124 -22.42 -1.34 2.73
CA THR A 124 -23.21 -1.19 3.96
C THR A 124 -22.54 -0.34 5.02
N ALA A 125 -21.23 -0.12 4.94
CA ALA A 125 -20.47 0.73 5.84
C ALA A 125 -20.37 2.19 5.35
N TYR A 126 -20.89 2.49 4.16
CA TYR A 126 -20.95 3.86 3.66
C TYR A 126 -21.98 4.65 4.46
N ASP A 127 -21.54 5.73 5.09
CA ASP A 127 -22.40 6.64 5.84
C ASP A 127 -22.16 8.08 5.35
N PRO A 128 -23.08 8.64 4.55
CA PRO A 128 -22.95 10.01 4.03
C PRO A 128 -23.05 11.07 5.15
N ALA A 129 -23.61 10.74 6.32
CA ALA A 129 -23.63 11.59 7.50
C ALA A 129 -22.44 11.33 8.44
N GLY A 130 -21.67 10.27 8.18
CA GLY A 130 -20.47 9.90 8.94
C GLY A 130 -19.30 10.88 8.78
N GLY A 131 -19.44 11.84 7.88
CA GLY A 131 -18.48 12.92 7.65
C GLY A 131 -19.08 14.28 7.95
N ASP A 132 -19.33 14.63 9.21
CA ASP A 132 -19.49 16.05 9.56
C ASP A 132 -19.27 16.39 11.05
N ARG A 133 -18.04 16.79 11.41
CA ARG A 133 -17.79 17.79 12.48
C ARG A 133 -16.65 18.77 12.16
N LEU A 134 -16.25 18.89 10.89
CA LEU A 134 -15.24 19.87 10.46
C LEU A 134 -15.83 20.86 9.44
N GLY A 135 -17.06 21.29 9.70
CA GLY A 135 -17.87 22.01 8.73
C GLY A 135 -18.23 23.45 9.06
N THR A 136 -17.75 24.10 10.13
CA THR A 136 -17.79 25.58 10.28
C THR A 136 -17.10 26.04 11.57
N GLY A 137 -15.95 26.72 11.46
CA GLY A 137 -15.45 27.60 12.56
C GLY A 137 -14.18 27.19 13.31
N ALA A 138 -13.45 26.14 12.93
CA ALA A 138 -12.17 25.83 13.58
C ALA A 138 -11.02 26.59 12.91
N ARG A 139 -10.87 27.87 13.25
CA ARG A 139 -9.59 28.56 13.20
C ARG A 139 -8.62 27.71 14.02
N LEU A 140 -7.68 27.02 13.36
CA LEU A 140 -6.58 26.34 14.02
C LEU A 140 -5.82 27.38 14.85
N LEU A 141 -6.14 27.44 16.14
CA LEU A 141 -5.31 28.13 17.10
C LEU A 141 -4.05 27.27 17.27
N PRO A 142 -2.86 27.88 17.32
CA PRO A 142 -1.64 27.15 17.59
C PRO A 142 -1.78 26.47 18.97
N GLY A 143 -1.79 25.13 18.98
CA GLY A 143 -1.73 24.33 20.21
C GLY A 143 -2.96 23.50 20.58
N HIS A 144 -3.99 23.36 19.73
CA HIS A 144 -5.11 22.46 20.03
C HIS A 144 -5.22 21.33 19.02
N VAL A 145 -4.83 20.13 19.45
CA VAL A 145 -5.17 18.87 18.78
C VAL A 145 -6.58 18.50 19.26
N PRO A 146 -7.58 18.36 18.39
CA PRO A 146 -8.93 17.97 18.82
C PRO A 146 -8.92 16.53 19.34
N ASP A 147 -9.74 16.28 20.37
CA ASP A 147 -9.87 15.01 21.13
C ASP A 147 -10.35 13.80 20.30
N PHE A 148 -10.39 13.91 18.97
CA PHE A 148 -10.66 12.79 18.06
C PHE A 148 -9.37 12.03 17.67
N TRP A 149 -8.22 12.46 18.19
CA TRP A 149 -6.91 11.85 17.97
C TRP A 149 -6.40 11.03 19.19
N LEU A 150 -7.30 10.57 20.07
CA LEU A 150 -7.02 9.58 21.12
C LEU A 150 -7.81 8.29 20.89
#